data_AF-A0A381XNN8-F1
#
_entry.id   AF-A0A381XNN8-F1
#
_cell.length_a   1.000
_cell.length_b   1.000
_cell.length_c   1.000
_cell.angle_alpha   90.00
_cell.angle_beta   90.00
_cell.angle_gamma   90.00
#
_symmetry.space_group_name_H-M   'P 1'
#
loop_
_entity.id
_entity.type
_entity.pdbx_description
1 polymer ?
#
loop_
_entity_poly.entity_id
_entity_poly.type
_entity_poly.pdbx_seq_one_letter_code
_entity_poly.pdbx_strand_id
1 'polypeptide(L)'
;MALSYNRNFIKRIWIYLFCAIALLWAIGPIYWIFVSSISTRMELYATPIKSWFPSEPTWDAYIRLFQGGGKYRGGDVSPTEGLMWTSLYNTLFVSIVSAA
;
A
#
# COMPACT_ATOMS: atom_id res chain seq x y z
N MET A 1 0.87 40.05 -31.97
CA MET A 1 1.90 39.22 -31.32
C MET A 1 1.54 38.89 -29.85
N ALA A 2 0.29 38.53 -29.54
CA ALA A 2 -0.17 38.25 -28.17
C ALA A 2 -0.79 36.84 -27.99
N LEU A 3 -1.13 36.16 -29.10
CA LEU A 3 -1.77 34.83 -29.08
C LEU A 3 -0.82 33.68 -28.68
N SER A 4 0.50 33.86 -28.79
CA SER A 4 1.51 32.84 -28.44
C SER A 4 1.64 32.63 -26.93
N TYR A 5 1.56 33.72 -26.14
CA TYR A 5 1.71 33.68 -24.69
C TYR A 5 0.64 32.79 -24.03
N ASN A 6 -0.61 32.95 -24.45
CA ASN A 6 -1.75 32.23 -23.91
C ASN A 6 -1.72 30.72 -24.24
N ARG A 7 -1.19 30.36 -25.42
CA ARG A 7 -1.03 28.94 -25.81
C ARG A 7 -0.05 28.19 -24.90
N ASN A 8 1.01 28.85 -24.44
CA ASN A 8 1.99 28.23 -23.53
C ASN A 8 1.44 28.08 -22.11
N PHE A 9 0.62 29.02 -21.65
CA PHE A 9 -0.07 28.94 -20.36
C PHE A 9 -1.10 27.80 -20.34
N ILE A 10 -1.95 27.71 -21.37
CA ILE A 10 -2.92 26.62 -21.53
C ILE A 10 -2.22 25.26 -21.59
N LYS A 11 -1.12 25.14 -22.34
CA LYS A 11 -0.31 23.90 -22.38
C LYS A 11 0.21 23.50 -21.00
N ARG A 12 0.73 24.46 -20.21
CA ARG A 12 1.20 24.18 -18.85
C ARG A 12 0.07 23.69 -17.95
N ILE A 13 -1.11 24.32 -18.01
CA ILE A 13 -2.28 23.86 -17.26
C ILE A 13 -2.62 22.40 -17.61
N TRP A 14 -2.66 22.07 -18.90
CA TRP A 14 -2.91 20.69 -19.34
C TRP A 14 -1.85 19.72 -18.84
N ILE A 15 -0.56 20.08 -18.93
CA ILE A 15 0.53 19.25 -18.40
C ILE A 15 0.34 19.00 -16.90
N TYR A 16 0.10 20.04 -16.10
CA TYR A 16 -0.12 19.87 -14.66
C TYR A 16 -1.36 19.05 -14.35
N LEU A 17 -2.45 19.24 -15.09
CA LEU A 17 -3.68 18.47 -14.93
C LEU A 17 -3.45 16.98 -15.23
N PHE A 18 -2.78 16.64 -16.33
CA PHE A 18 -2.45 15.25 -16.65
C PHE A 18 -1.44 14.65 -15.66
N CYS A 19 -0.45 15.41 -15.22
CA CYS A 19 0.47 14.98 -14.17
C CYS A 19 -0.27 14.70 -12.86
N ALA A 20 -1.23 15.54 -12.46
CA ALA A 20 -2.04 15.34 -11.27
C ALA A 20 -2.91 14.08 -11.39
N ILE A 21 -3.54 13.84 -12.54
CA ILE A 21 -4.32 12.63 -12.79
C ILE A 21 -3.41 11.38 -12.72
N ALA A 22 -2.25 11.42 -13.38
CA ALA A 22 -1.27 10.34 -13.35
C ALA A 22 -0.77 10.07 -11.92
N LEU A 23 -0.53 11.13 -11.14
CA LEU A 23 -0.13 11.04 -9.74
C LEU A 23 -1.22 10.38 -8.88
N LEU A 24 -2.48 10.82 -8.99
CA LEU A 24 -3.60 10.22 -8.27
C LEU A 24 -3.79 8.75 -8.65
N TRP A 25 -3.62 8.43 -9.93
CA TRP A 25 -3.69 7.05 -10.41
C TRP A 25 -2.54 6.19 -9.87
N ALA A 26 -1.33 6.72 -9.78
CA ALA A 26 -0.17 6.02 -9.21
C ALA A 26 -0.27 5.84 -7.69
N ILE A 27 -0.84 6.82 -6.97
CA ILE A 27 -1.03 6.75 -5.51
C ILE A 27 -2.22 5.84 -5.15
N GLY A 28 -3.23 5.72 -6.01
CA GLY A 28 -4.41 4.87 -5.82
C GLY A 28 -4.10 3.45 -5.28
N PRO A 29 -3.24 2.65 -5.95
CA PRO A 29 -2.90 1.32 -5.46
C PRO A 29 -2.12 1.34 -4.12
N ILE A 30 -1.26 2.34 -3.90
CA ILE A 30 -0.51 2.48 -2.64
C ILE A 30 -1.47 2.79 -1.49
N TYR A 31 -2.39 3.73 -1.70
CA TYR A 31 -3.47 4.04 -0.77
C TYR A 31 -4.31 2.81 -0.46
N TRP A 32 -4.65 2.00 -1.47
CA TRP A 32 -5.43 0.79 -1.30
C TRP A 32 -4.72 -0.25 -0.43
N ILE A 33 -3.41 -0.43 -0.59
CA ILE A 33 -2.60 -1.31 0.26
C ILE A 33 -2.61 -0.80 1.70
N PHE A 34 -2.40 0.51 1.90
CA PHE A 34 -2.42 1.11 3.23
C PHE A 34 -3.76 0.89 3.94
N VAL A 35 -4.87 1.24 3.29
CA VAL A 35 -6.22 1.01 3.85
C VAL A 35 -6.43 -0.47 4.16
N SER A 36 -6.04 -1.37 3.27
CA SER A 36 -6.19 -2.81 3.49
C SER A 36 -5.39 -3.32 4.70
N SER A 37 -4.26 -2.70 5.01
CA SER A 37 -3.42 -3.11 6.15
C SER A 37 -4.03 -2.80 7.51
N ILE A 38 -4.92 -1.80 7.57
CA ILE A 38 -5.61 -1.37 8.79
C ILE A 38 -7.07 -1.84 8.85
N SER A 39 -7.64 -2.35 7.75
CA SER A 39 -8.99 -2.91 7.73
C SER A 39 -9.08 -4.25 8.47
N THR A 40 -10.23 -4.55 9.07
CA THR A 40 -10.48 -5.89 9.63
C THR A 40 -10.60 -6.94 8.51
N ARG A 41 -10.37 -8.22 8.83
CA ARG A 41 -10.59 -9.32 7.87
C ARG A 41 -12.02 -9.37 7.37
N MET A 42 -12.99 -9.09 8.23
CA MET A 42 -14.41 -9.09 7.87
C MET A 42 -14.71 -8.02 6.82
N GLU A 43 -14.16 -6.81 6.97
CA GLU A 43 -14.31 -5.72 5.99
C GLU A 43 -13.59 -6.00 4.67
N LEU A 44 -12.43 -6.67 4.72
CA LEU A 44 -11.70 -7.06 3.51
C LEU A 44 -12.47 -8.08 2.66
N TYR A 45 -13.27 -8.96 3.29
CA TYR A 45 -14.09 -9.97 2.62
C TYR A 45 -15.57 -9.57 2.53
N ALA A 46 -15.92 -8.34 2.88
CA ALA A 46 -17.30 -7.88 2.83
C ALA A 46 -17.79 -7.74 1.38
N THR A 47 -18.95 -8.33 1.10
CA THR A 47 -19.71 -8.13 -0.14
C THR A 47 -20.86 -7.16 0.13
N PRO A 48 -21.18 -6.18 -0.74
CA PRO A 48 -20.83 -6.14 -2.16
C PRO A 48 -19.60 -5.29 -2.56
N ILE A 49 -19.18 -4.29 -1.78
CA ILE A 49 -18.01 -3.46 -2.10
C ILE A 49 -17.27 -3.10 -0.81
N LYS A 50 -15.96 -3.34 -0.76
CA LYS A 50 -15.08 -2.88 0.31
C LYS A 50 -15.07 -1.35 0.37
N SER A 51 -15.29 -0.78 1.56
CA SER A 51 -15.23 0.65 1.77
C SER A 51 -13.84 1.24 1.47
N TRP A 52 -13.81 2.44 0.90
CA TRP A 52 -12.57 3.20 0.67
C TRP A 52 -11.88 3.62 1.98
N PHE A 53 -12.64 3.69 3.07
CA PHE A 53 -12.14 3.96 4.41
C PHE A 53 -12.71 2.90 5.38
N PRO A 54 -11.88 2.27 6.23
CA PRO A 54 -12.36 1.22 7.12
C PRO A 54 -13.32 1.83 8.16
N SER A 55 -14.42 1.13 8.43
CA SER A 55 -15.35 1.52 9.50
C SER A 55 -14.69 1.32 10.86
N GLU A 56 -13.85 0.29 10.96
CA GLU A 56 -13.12 -0.09 12.17
C GLU A 56 -11.64 -0.29 11.85
N PRO A 57 -10.81 0.77 11.90
CA PRO A 57 -9.37 0.63 11.73
C PRO A 57 -8.77 -0.16 12.91
N THR A 58 -7.91 -1.13 12.59
CA THR A 58 -7.27 -2.03 13.56
C THR A 58 -5.78 -2.18 13.28
N TRP A 59 -5.03 -2.49 14.33
CA TRP A 59 -3.59 -2.81 14.24
C TRP A 59 -3.30 -4.31 14.29
N ASP A 60 -4.36 -5.12 14.30
CA ASP A 60 -4.31 -6.59 14.42
C ASP A 60 -3.39 -7.24 13.39
N ALA A 61 -3.40 -6.73 12.15
CA ALA A 61 -2.53 -7.24 11.09
C ALA A 61 -1.04 -7.08 11.45
N TYR A 62 -0.66 -5.91 11.98
CA TYR A 62 0.71 -5.60 12.41
C TYR A 62 1.11 -6.36 13.67
N ILE A 63 0.20 -6.46 14.65
CA ILE A 63 0.43 -7.22 15.87
C ILE A 63 0.70 -8.69 15.53
N ARG A 64 -0.12 -9.30 14.66
CA ARG A 64 0.09 -10.69 14.20
C ARG A 64 1.38 -10.88 13.41
N LEU A 65 1.80 -9.85 12.68
CA LEU A 65 3.01 -9.85 11.87
C LEU A 65 4.27 -9.81 12.75
N PHE A 66 4.26 -9.02 13.83
CA PHE A 66 5.45 -8.70 14.62
C PHE A 66 5.53 -9.37 15.99
N GLN A 67 4.41 -9.71 16.62
CA GLN A 67 4.36 -10.24 18.00
C GLN A 67 4.10 -11.75 18.08
N GLY A 68 3.98 -12.42 16.94
CA GLY A 68 4.00 -13.86 16.90
C GLY A 68 2.68 -14.50 16.53
N GLY A 69 2.68 -15.14 15.35
CA GLY A 69 1.84 -16.27 14.97
C GLY A 69 0.40 -16.24 15.48
N GLY A 70 -0.49 -15.51 14.81
CA GLY A 70 -1.93 -15.69 15.05
C GLY A 70 -2.28 -17.17 14.93
N LYS A 71 -2.98 -17.72 15.94
CA LYS A 71 -3.43 -19.12 15.95
C LYS A 71 -4.07 -19.44 14.60
N TYR A 72 -3.47 -20.37 13.85
CA TYR A 72 -4.15 -20.93 12.68
C TYR A 72 -5.40 -21.63 13.19
N ARG A 73 -6.52 -21.51 12.46
CA ARG A 73 -7.85 -22.01 12.88
C ARG A 73 -7.76 -23.46 13.40
N GLY A 74 -7.64 -23.63 14.71
CA GLY A 74 -7.56 -24.94 15.38
C GLY A 74 -6.21 -25.66 15.38
N GLY A 75 -5.08 -25.01 15.08
CA GLY A 75 -3.75 -25.63 15.09
C GLY A 75 -2.72 -24.85 15.92
N ASP A 76 -1.64 -25.54 16.31
CA ASP A 76 -0.47 -24.94 16.96
C ASP A 76 0.17 -23.87 16.06
N VAL A 77 0.90 -22.96 16.71
CA VAL A 77 1.58 -21.76 16.19
C VAL A 77 1.96 -21.83 14.71
N SER A 78 1.65 -20.76 13.96
CA SER A 78 2.01 -20.70 12.55
C SER A 78 3.53 -20.78 12.38
N PRO A 79 4.08 -21.73 11.59
CA PRO A 79 5.54 -21.84 11.35
C PRO A 79 6.14 -20.63 10.59
N THR A 80 5.32 -19.62 10.27
CA THR A 80 5.75 -18.36 9.64
C THR A 80 6.26 -17.32 10.64
N GLU A 81 6.21 -17.60 11.95
CA GLU A 81 6.42 -16.66 13.05
C GLU A 81 7.81 -15.98 13.10
N GLY A 82 8.80 -16.47 12.37
CA GLY A 82 10.11 -15.79 12.22
C GLY A 82 10.55 -15.60 10.77
N LEU A 83 9.86 -16.21 9.81
CA LEU A 83 10.29 -16.23 8.40
C LEU A 83 10.19 -14.85 7.76
N MET A 84 9.23 -14.02 8.18
CA MET A 84 9.10 -12.66 7.66
C MET A 84 10.31 -11.81 8.02
N TRP A 85 10.75 -11.84 9.29
CA TRP A 85 11.94 -11.12 9.75
C TRP A 85 13.20 -11.60 9.05
N THR A 86 13.40 -12.92 8.94
CA THR A 86 14.53 -13.49 8.21
C THR A 86 14.51 -13.06 6.74
N SER A 87 13.33 -13.00 6.12
CA SER A 87 13.19 -12.53 4.73
C SER A 87 13.58 -11.05 4.59
N LEU A 88 13.17 -10.19 5.52
CA LEU A 88 13.54 -8.76 5.52
C LEU A 88 15.05 -8.56 5.68
N TYR A 89 15.71 -9.34 6.55
CA TYR A 89 17.16 -9.28 6.70
C TYR A 89 17.89 -9.77 5.46
N ASN A 90 17.43 -10.88 4.86
CA ASN A 90 18.03 -11.42 3.65
C ASN A 90 17.90 -10.44 2.47
N THR A 91 16.73 -9.82 2.28
CA THR A 91 16.55 -8.84 1.19
C THR A 91 17.37 -7.57 1.41
N LEU A 92 17.49 -7.10 2.65
CA LEU A 92 18.37 -5.97 2.98
C LEU A 92 19.82 -6.29 2.64
N PHE A 93 20.33 -7.44 3.08
CA PHE A 93 21.70 -7.87 2.78
C PHE A 93 21.96 -7.99 1.27
N VAL A 94 21.09 -8.71 0.56
CA VAL A 94 21.24 -8.93 -0.89
C VAL A 94 21.16 -7.60 -1.65
N SER A 95 20.22 -6.71 -1.30
CA SER A 95 20.11 -5.42 -1.97
C SER A 95 21.35 -4.55 -1.80
N ILE A 96 21.96 -4.52 -0.60
CA ILE A 96 23.20 -3.78 -0.36
C ILE A 96 24.37 -4.41 -1.13
N VAL A 97 24.56 -5.72 -1.03
CA VAL A 97 25.69 -6.42 -1.67
C VAL A 97 25.60 -6.38 -3.20
N SER A 98 24.40 -6.48 -3.75
CA SER A 98 24.19 -6.41 -5.20
C SER A 98 24.29 -5.00 -5.79
N ALA A 99 24.08 -3.96 -4.96
CA ALA A 99 24.13 -2.57 -5.40
C ALA A 99 25.52 -1.93 -5.25
N ALA A 100 26.43 -2.54 -4.49
CA ALA A 100 27.81 -2.12 -4.28
C ALA A 100 28.73 -2.68 -5.38
#